data_AF-A0A8H4VXY5-F1
#
_entry.id   AF-A0A8H4VXY5-F1
#
_cell.length_a   1.000
_cell.length_b   1.000
_cell.length_c   1.000
_cell.angle_alpha   90.00
_cell.angle_beta   90.00
_cell.angle_gamma   90.00
#
_symmetry.space_group_name_H-M   'P 1'
#
loop_
_entity.id
_entity.type
_entity.pdbx_description
1 polymer ?
#
loop_
_entity_poly.entity_id
_entity_poly.type
_entity_poly.pdbx_seq_one_letter_code
_entity_poly.pdbx_strand_id
1 'polypeptide(L)'
;MAILLPTSILPLRQKLYEFFLVWHVALSVLVVAGCYLHIYNRFENQWGYELWIIITVVVWAFDRIVRFLRIARNGWCTAHITVVDEDYVRVDIKGVATGPGHAYLYFPLLTWRLWENHPFSVASTLLPAIEDEAGQTKTDNLDMESDGARVSENDSPKGSDVKEIGVPPLSQEGNSSKASRHVQGPPRLGLTFFIRTQAGLTSQLPLHTTLPVLVESMYGKHEGLDGYASLVCIAGGVGVTAVLPYLQVHPGAKKLFWGVRNEGIVKAMKISLQGIDKEVFVGTKMVLRDVLEGALFKAGPDGVAVVVSGPTAMADEVRVLVSEIGKRGGRNNIKLVEESFAW
;
A
#
# COMPACT_ATOMS: atom_id res chain seq x y z
N MET A 1 -26.60 7.33 -27.04
CA MET A 1 -26.19 5.92 -27.25
C MET A 1 -25.17 5.73 -28.37
N ALA A 2 -25.43 6.21 -29.59
CA ALA A 2 -24.52 6.01 -30.74
C ALA A 2 -23.08 6.52 -30.55
N ILE A 3 -22.87 7.57 -29.73
CA ILE A 3 -21.52 8.10 -29.41
C ILE A 3 -20.93 7.42 -28.18
N LEU A 4 -21.77 7.01 -27.22
CA LEU A 4 -21.35 6.43 -25.95
C LEU A 4 -20.71 5.04 -26.14
N LEU A 5 -21.28 4.20 -27.01
CA LEU A 5 -20.79 2.83 -27.20
C LEU A 5 -19.41 2.79 -27.89
N PRO A 6 -19.16 3.48 -29.02
CA PRO A 6 -17.85 3.46 -29.68
C PRO A 6 -16.75 4.12 -28.84
N THR A 7 -17.10 5.15 -28.06
CA THR A 7 -16.13 5.79 -27.17
C THR A 7 -15.75 4.94 -25.97
N SER A 8 -16.43 3.81 -25.75
CA SER A 8 -16.18 2.88 -24.63
C SER A 8 -15.30 1.68 -24.98
N ILE A 9 -14.71 1.65 -26.18
CA ILE A 9 -13.83 0.54 -26.58
C ILE A 9 -12.53 0.53 -25.77
N LEU A 10 -12.05 -0.68 -25.45
CA LEU A 10 -10.84 -0.92 -24.64
C LEU A 10 -9.60 -0.11 -25.07
N PRO A 11 -9.21 -0.05 -26.36
CA PRO A 11 -7.99 0.67 -26.76
C PRO A 11 -8.09 2.18 -26.54
N LEU A 12 -9.29 2.75 -26.65
CA LEU A 12 -9.50 4.18 -26.40
C LEU A 12 -9.47 4.48 -24.90
N ARG A 13 -10.10 3.62 -24.09
CA ARG A 13 -10.11 3.73 -22.63
C ARG A 13 -8.70 3.62 -22.02
N GLN A 14 -7.84 2.75 -22.56
CA GLN A 14 -6.47 2.61 -22.06
C GLN A 14 -5.59 3.82 -22.37
N LYS A 15 -5.79 4.46 -23.54
CA LYS A 15 -4.98 5.61 -23.96
C LYS A 15 -5.45 6.95 -23.38
N LEU A 16 -6.76 7.12 -23.25
CA LEU A 16 -7.42 8.37 -22.85
C LEU A 16 -8.43 8.12 -21.72
N TYR A 17 -8.05 7.33 -20.71
CA TYR A 17 -8.92 6.93 -19.58
C TYR A 17 -9.69 8.10 -18.97
N GLU A 18 -8.98 9.21 -18.83
CA GLU A 18 -9.39 10.38 -18.04
C GLU A 18 -10.42 11.22 -18.79
N PHE A 19 -10.15 11.46 -20.08
CA PHE A 19 -11.13 12.06 -20.98
C PHE A 19 -12.35 11.14 -21.13
N PHE A 20 -12.12 9.84 -21.28
CA PHE A 20 -13.16 8.84 -21.39
C PHE A 20 -14.10 8.87 -20.16
N LEU A 21 -13.56 8.89 -18.94
CA LEU A 21 -14.35 8.86 -17.72
C LEU A 21 -15.30 10.07 -17.63
N VAL A 22 -14.77 11.29 -17.79
CA VAL A 22 -15.57 12.53 -17.69
C VAL A 22 -16.64 12.57 -18.79
N TRP A 23 -16.24 12.31 -20.03
CA TRP A 23 -17.13 12.34 -21.18
C TRP A 23 -18.24 11.29 -21.07
N HIS A 24 -17.91 10.08 -20.65
CA HIS A 24 -18.86 8.99 -20.52
C HIS A 24 -19.91 9.26 -19.43
N VAL A 25 -19.49 9.81 -18.29
CA VAL A 25 -20.42 10.24 -17.23
C VAL A 25 -21.34 11.35 -17.73
N ALA A 26 -20.80 12.37 -18.40
CA ALA A 26 -21.60 13.47 -18.95
C ALA A 26 -22.64 12.97 -19.96
N LEU A 27 -22.25 12.10 -20.90
CA LEU A 27 -23.18 11.48 -21.84
C LEU A 27 -24.22 10.59 -21.15
N SER A 28 -23.85 9.88 -20.09
CA SER A 28 -24.78 9.04 -19.33
C SER A 28 -25.87 9.89 -18.67
N VAL A 29 -25.50 11.03 -18.06
CA VAL A 29 -26.46 11.99 -17.49
C VAL A 29 -27.40 12.53 -18.57
N LEU A 30 -26.87 12.92 -19.74
CA LEU A 30 -27.69 13.41 -20.85
C LEU A 30 -28.66 12.34 -21.38
N VAL A 31 -28.23 11.08 -21.45
CA VAL A 31 -29.10 9.97 -21.87
C VAL A 31 -30.22 9.77 -20.85
N VAL A 32 -29.90 9.73 -19.54
CA VAL A 32 -30.91 9.54 -18.49
C VAL A 32 -31.92 10.70 -18.49
N ALA A 33 -31.45 11.94 -18.57
CA ALA A 33 -32.31 13.12 -18.66
C ALA A 33 -33.17 13.13 -19.95
N GLY A 34 -32.57 12.77 -21.08
CA GLY A 34 -33.28 12.64 -22.36
C GLY A 34 -34.35 11.55 -22.33
N CYS A 35 -34.08 10.40 -21.70
CA CYS A 35 -35.05 9.34 -21.49
C CYS A 35 -36.21 9.81 -20.61
N TYR A 36 -35.93 10.52 -19.52
CA TYR A 36 -36.97 11.08 -18.66
C TYR A 36 -37.87 12.07 -19.43
N LEU A 37 -37.27 13.02 -20.14
CA LEU A 37 -38.02 14.01 -20.93
C LEU A 37 -38.82 13.36 -22.07
N HIS A 38 -38.28 12.33 -22.72
CA HIS A 38 -38.98 11.59 -23.76
C HIS A 38 -40.23 10.87 -23.22
N ILE A 39 -40.11 10.23 -22.04
CA ILE A 39 -41.24 9.58 -21.37
C ILE A 39 -42.30 10.61 -21.00
N TYR A 40 -41.88 11.72 -20.37
CA TYR A 40 -42.78 12.79 -19.95
C TYR A 40 -43.57 13.36 -21.14
N ASN A 41 -42.89 13.75 -22.23
CA ASN A 41 -43.52 14.35 -23.40
C ASN A 41 -44.43 13.38 -24.17
N ARG A 42 -44.16 12.07 -24.15
CA ARG A 42 -44.91 11.08 -24.95
C ARG A 42 -46.07 10.44 -24.20
N PHE A 43 -45.92 10.22 -22.89
CA PHE A 43 -46.81 9.38 -22.10
C PHE A 43 -47.40 10.07 -20.86
N GLU A 44 -47.05 11.34 -20.59
CA GLU A 44 -47.58 12.15 -19.47
C GLU A 44 -47.67 11.36 -18.15
N ASN A 45 -46.67 10.52 -17.87
CA ASN A 45 -46.55 9.71 -16.66
C ASN A 45 -47.61 8.63 -16.42
N GLN A 46 -48.45 8.32 -17.40
CA GLN A 46 -49.59 7.39 -17.19
C GLN A 46 -49.19 5.92 -16.91
N TRP A 47 -47.98 5.51 -17.32
CA TRP A 47 -47.54 4.11 -17.29
C TRP A 47 -46.45 3.82 -16.26
N GLY A 48 -46.08 4.81 -15.44
CA GLY A 48 -45.08 4.66 -14.37
C GLY A 48 -43.64 4.40 -14.86
N TYR A 49 -43.34 4.51 -16.16
CA TYR A 49 -41.98 4.36 -16.68
C TYR A 49 -40.97 5.37 -16.08
N GLU A 50 -41.47 6.53 -15.65
CA GLU A 50 -40.68 7.52 -14.92
C GLU A 50 -40.07 6.94 -13.64
N LEU A 51 -40.78 6.03 -12.95
CA LEU A 51 -40.34 5.45 -11.70
C LEU A 51 -39.06 4.65 -11.89
N TRP A 52 -38.94 3.92 -12.99
CA TRP A 52 -37.72 3.16 -13.33
C TRP A 52 -36.51 4.06 -13.53
N ILE A 53 -36.71 5.22 -14.17
CA ILE A 53 -35.65 6.21 -14.35
C ILE A 53 -35.26 6.82 -13.00
N ILE A 54 -36.25 7.18 -12.17
CA ILE A 54 -36.01 7.72 -10.83
C ILE A 54 -35.26 6.71 -9.95
N ILE A 55 -35.67 5.44 -9.93
CA ILE A 55 -34.97 4.36 -9.21
C ILE A 55 -33.51 4.27 -9.67
N THR A 56 -33.27 4.32 -10.98
CA THR A 56 -31.90 4.29 -11.54
C THR A 56 -31.06 5.46 -11.03
N VAL A 57 -31.62 6.67 -11.03
CA VAL A 57 -30.95 7.88 -10.51
C VAL A 57 -30.69 7.77 -9.00
N VAL A 58 -31.66 7.27 -8.23
CA VAL A 58 -31.53 7.09 -6.77
C VAL A 58 -30.43 6.08 -6.44
N VAL A 59 -30.41 4.92 -7.09
CA VAL A 59 -29.37 3.90 -6.89
C VAL A 59 -28.00 4.44 -7.30
N TRP A 60 -27.92 5.16 -8.42
CA TRP A 60 -26.68 5.78 -8.88
C TRP A 60 -26.16 6.85 -7.90
N ALA A 61 -27.05 7.72 -7.39
CA ALA A 61 -26.71 8.73 -6.39
C ALA A 61 -26.29 8.08 -5.07
N PHE A 62 -26.99 7.04 -4.62
CA PHE A 62 -26.66 6.29 -3.41
C PHE A 62 -25.25 5.69 -3.47
N ASP A 63 -24.87 5.06 -4.57
CA ASP A 63 -23.49 4.55 -4.79
C ASP A 63 -22.44 5.66 -4.63
N ARG A 64 -22.71 6.85 -5.18
CA ARG A 64 -21.80 8.01 -5.05
C ARG A 64 -21.73 8.55 -3.62
N ILE A 65 -22.86 8.64 -2.93
CA ILE A 65 -22.93 9.12 -1.55
C ILE A 65 -22.18 8.17 -0.61
N VAL A 66 -22.36 6.85 -0.75
CA VAL A 66 -21.65 5.86 0.07
C VAL A 66 -20.14 5.97 -0.13
N ARG A 67 -19.68 6.17 -1.37
CA ARG A 67 -18.26 6.40 -1.68
C ARG A 67 -17.74 7.67 -1.02
N PHE A 68 -18.46 8.78 -1.19
CA PHE A 68 -18.10 10.05 -0.56
C PHE A 68 -18.05 9.95 0.97
N LEU A 69 -19.03 9.30 1.59
CA LEU A 69 -19.09 9.08 3.03
C LEU A 69 -17.91 8.23 3.54
N ARG A 70 -17.48 7.23 2.77
CA ARG A 70 -16.32 6.39 3.11
C ARG A 70 -15.03 7.19 3.11
N ILE A 71 -14.83 8.02 2.09
CA ILE A 71 -13.69 8.94 2.00
C ILE A 71 -13.73 9.94 3.16
N ALA A 72 -14.91 10.53 3.43
CA ALA A 72 -15.10 11.49 4.51
C ALA A 72 -14.86 10.89 5.91
N ARG A 73 -15.17 9.60 6.12
CA ARG A 73 -14.93 8.90 7.38
C ARG A 73 -13.45 8.82 7.73
N ASN A 74 -12.59 8.59 6.74
CA ASN A 74 -11.14 8.51 6.95
C ASN A 74 -10.50 9.91 6.98
N GLY A 75 -11.14 10.89 6.35
CA GLY A 75 -10.76 12.29 6.42
C GLY A 75 -9.44 12.61 5.71
N TRP A 76 -8.90 13.78 6.01
CA TRP A 76 -7.61 14.24 5.47
C TRP A 76 -6.48 13.61 6.27
N CYS A 77 -5.70 12.74 5.62
CA CYS A 77 -4.54 12.10 6.21
C CYS A 77 -3.26 12.74 5.67
N THR A 78 -2.15 12.63 6.40
CA THR A 78 -0.82 13.02 5.92
C THR A 78 -0.03 11.76 5.54
N ALA A 79 0.37 11.68 4.28
CA ALA A 79 1.28 10.67 3.77
C ALA A 79 2.73 11.14 3.93
N HIS A 80 3.57 10.31 4.56
CA HIS A 80 5.02 10.47 4.59
C HIS A 80 5.62 9.63 3.46
N ILE A 81 6.46 10.25 2.64
CA ILE A 81 7.03 9.64 1.45
C ILE A 81 8.52 9.41 1.68
N THR A 82 8.96 8.18 1.48
CA THR A 82 10.38 7.79 1.56
C THR A 82 10.79 7.13 0.25
N VAL A 83 11.84 7.64 -0.37
CA VAL A 83 12.38 7.07 -1.61
C VAL A 83 13.17 5.82 -1.24
N VAL A 84 12.76 4.66 -1.76
CA VAL A 84 13.42 3.37 -1.51
C VAL A 84 14.50 3.12 -2.56
N ASP A 85 14.19 3.45 -3.81
CA ASP A 85 15.04 3.22 -4.98
C ASP A 85 14.62 4.19 -6.10
N GLU A 86 15.34 4.19 -7.23
CA GLU A 86 15.00 5.02 -8.41
C GLU A 86 13.57 4.75 -8.93
N ASP A 87 13.17 3.47 -8.87
CA ASP A 87 11.87 2.98 -9.37
C ASP A 87 10.79 2.86 -8.28
N TYR A 88 11.13 2.98 -6.99
CA TYR A 88 10.24 2.61 -5.89
C TYR A 88 10.20 3.63 -4.76
N VAL A 89 8.97 3.94 -4.32
CA VAL A 89 8.68 4.85 -3.23
C VAL A 89 7.83 4.14 -2.19
N ARG A 90 8.13 4.37 -0.92
CA ARG A 90 7.33 3.93 0.21
C ARG A 90 6.51 5.09 0.74
N VAL A 91 5.20 4.87 0.89
CA VAL A 91 4.24 5.84 1.40
C VAL A 91 3.64 5.32 2.69
N ASP A 92 3.86 6.04 3.79
CA ASP A 92 3.37 5.70 5.13
C ASP A 92 2.28 6.70 5.56
N ILE A 93 1.09 6.19 5.90
CA ILE A 93 -0.07 7.00 6.30
C ILE A 93 -0.41 6.70 7.76
N LYS A 94 -0.25 7.70 8.64
CA LYS A 94 -0.56 7.58 10.07
C LYS A 94 -2.08 7.64 10.30
N GLY A 95 -2.60 6.89 11.28
CA GLY A 95 -3.95 7.08 11.82
C GLY A 95 -5.10 6.36 11.10
N VAL A 96 -4.82 5.59 10.05
CA VAL A 96 -5.83 4.77 9.37
C VAL A 96 -5.66 3.31 9.76
N ALA A 97 -6.52 2.82 10.66
CA ALA A 97 -6.60 1.41 11.00
C ALA A 97 -7.57 0.73 10.02
N THR A 98 -7.04 -0.01 9.04
CA THR A 98 -7.87 -0.81 8.14
C THR A 98 -7.31 -2.22 7.98
N GLY A 99 -8.21 -3.20 7.86
CA GLY A 99 -7.87 -4.59 7.59
C GLY A 99 -7.10 -4.77 6.27
N PRO A 100 -6.52 -5.97 6.07
CA PRO A 100 -5.71 -6.27 4.90
C PRO A 100 -6.55 -6.16 3.60
N GLY A 101 -5.90 -5.78 2.50
CA GLY A 101 -6.53 -5.61 1.20
C GLY A 101 -5.96 -4.43 0.41
N HIS A 102 -6.83 -3.80 -0.37
CA HIS A 102 -6.51 -2.68 -1.24
C HIS A 102 -7.09 -1.38 -0.68
N ALA A 103 -6.37 -0.29 -0.89
CA ALA A 103 -6.84 1.05 -0.60
C ALA A 103 -6.65 1.95 -1.81
N TYR A 104 -7.62 2.83 -2.07
CA TYR A 104 -7.48 3.88 -3.06
C TYR A 104 -6.91 5.12 -2.38
N LEU A 105 -5.85 5.66 -2.97
CA LEU A 105 -5.21 6.89 -2.50
C LEU A 105 -5.54 8.03 -3.47
N TYR A 106 -5.90 9.19 -2.90
CA TYR A 106 -6.15 10.43 -3.63
C TYR A 106 -5.12 11.47 -3.20
N PHE A 107 -4.40 12.05 -4.15
CA PHE A 107 -3.38 13.07 -3.90
C PHE A 107 -3.87 14.45 -4.40
N PRO A 108 -4.69 15.17 -3.62
CA PRO A 108 -5.35 16.39 -4.07
C PRO A 108 -4.40 17.54 -4.44
N LEU A 109 -3.18 17.57 -3.89
CA LEU A 109 -2.22 18.67 -4.12
C LEU A 109 -1.12 18.35 -5.13
N LEU A 110 -1.02 17.12 -5.62
CA LEU A 110 0.05 16.74 -6.56
C LEU A 110 -0.33 17.08 -8.01
N THR A 111 -1.62 17.03 -8.33
CA THR A 111 -2.11 17.42 -9.66
C THR A 111 -3.50 18.04 -9.49
N TRP A 112 -3.91 18.95 -10.39
CA TRP A 112 -5.28 19.50 -10.48
C TRP A 112 -6.38 18.42 -10.69
N ARG A 113 -5.98 17.14 -10.72
CA ARG A 113 -6.79 15.96 -11.00
C ARG A 113 -7.20 15.30 -9.69
N LEU A 114 -8.03 16.02 -8.93
CA LEU A 114 -8.59 15.60 -7.63
C LEU A 114 -9.41 14.29 -7.68
N TRP A 115 -9.72 13.81 -8.89
CA TRP A 115 -10.61 12.67 -9.14
C TRP A 115 -9.86 11.38 -9.50
N GLU A 116 -8.52 11.41 -9.58
CA GLU A 116 -7.72 10.22 -9.80
C GLU A 116 -7.73 9.32 -8.57
N ASN A 117 -8.31 8.12 -8.70
CA ASN A 117 -8.31 7.10 -7.68
C ASN A 117 -7.38 5.95 -8.09
N HIS A 118 -6.21 5.87 -7.47
CA HIS A 118 -5.25 4.81 -7.77
C HIS A 118 -5.34 3.69 -6.72
N PRO A 119 -5.71 2.46 -7.09
CA PRO A 119 -5.69 1.33 -6.17
C PRO A 119 -4.25 0.93 -5.85
N PHE A 120 -3.93 0.89 -4.56
CA PHE A 120 -2.66 0.39 -4.06
C PHE A 120 -2.91 -0.70 -3.02
N SER A 121 -2.11 -1.77 -3.09
CA SER A 121 -2.17 -2.85 -2.11
C SER A 121 -1.48 -2.42 -0.82
N VAL A 122 -2.17 -2.64 0.30
CA VAL A 122 -1.64 -2.35 1.64
C VAL A 122 -0.54 -3.36 1.95
N ALA A 123 0.68 -2.87 2.16
CA ALA A 123 1.84 -3.71 2.49
C ALA A 123 1.97 -3.97 3.99
N SER A 124 1.53 -3.04 4.84
CA SER A 124 1.51 -3.19 6.29
C SER A 124 0.44 -2.29 6.90
N THR A 125 -0.16 -2.73 8.00
CA THR A 125 -1.06 -1.92 8.85
C THR A 125 -0.35 -1.45 10.15
N LEU A 126 0.94 -1.76 10.28
CA LEU A 126 1.78 -1.36 11.40
C LEU A 126 2.96 -0.52 10.91
N LEU A 127 3.06 0.70 11.43
CA LEU A 127 4.19 1.58 11.18
C LEU A 127 5.27 1.35 12.25
N PRO A 128 6.54 1.10 11.86
CA PRO A 128 7.66 1.18 12.77
C PRO A 128 7.72 2.60 13.37
N ALA A 129 8.03 2.72 14.66
CA ALA A 129 8.26 4.02 15.28
C ALA A 129 9.52 4.66 14.66
N ILE A 130 9.35 5.49 13.64
CA ILE A 130 10.40 6.38 13.15
C ILE A 130 10.24 7.68 13.95
N GLU A 131 11.34 8.11 14.58
CA GLU A 131 11.44 9.35 15.35
C GLU A 131 11.11 10.55 14.44
N ASP A 132 10.03 11.27 14.77
CA ASP A 132 9.71 12.56 14.17
C ASP A 132 10.71 13.60 14.74
N GLU A 133 11.96 13.63 14.27
CA GLU A 133 12.90 14.74 14.51
C GLU A 133 12.56 15.90 13.56
N ALA A 134 11.49 16.63 13.87
CA ALA A 134 11.24 17.96 13.32
C ALA A 134 10.25 18.73 14.21
N GLY A 135 10.77 19.50 15.16
CA GLY A 135 9.98 20.51 15.87
C GLY A 135 10.37 20.84 17.30
N GLN A 136 11.65 21.09 17.60
CA GLN A 136 12.02 21.92 18.75
C GLN A 136 12.95 23.04 18.33
N THR A 137 12.35 24.19 18.10
CA THR A 137 13.00 25.49 17.97
C THR A 137 13.70 25.84 19.29
N LYS A 138 15.03 25.77 19.29
CA LYS A 138 16.00 26.46 20.17
C LYS A 138 16.89 27.21 19.18
N THR A 139 17.21 28.49 19.25
CA THR A 139 17.23 29.55 20.27
C THR A 139 16.89 30.87 19.55
N ASP A 140 16.50 31.95 20.21
CA ASP A 140 17.45 32.98 20.64
C ASP A 140 16.73 33.92 21.61
N ASN A 141 17.32 34.15 22.79
CA ASN A 141 17.15 35.41 23.49
C ASN A 141 18.49 35.80 24.10
N LEU A 142 18.90 37.00 23.70
CA LEU A 142 20.12 37.69 24.00
C LEU A 142 20.13 38.18 25.45
N ASP A 143 21.33 38.18 26.02
CA ASP A 143 21.65 38.78 27.31
C ASP A 143 21.32 40.28 27.31
N MET A 144 20.64 40.75 28.36
CA MET A 144 20.72 42.15 28.78
C MET A 144 20.58 42.23 30.31
N GLU A 145 21.65 42.72 30.93
CA GLU A 145 21.80 43.05 32.35
C GLU A 145 20.73 44.03 32.86
N SER A 146 20.29 43.83 34.11
CA SER A 146 19.92 44.92 35.00
C SER A 146 19.98 44.48 36.47
N ASP A 147 20.68 45.30 37.25
CA ASP A 147 20.94 45.30 38.69
C ASP A 147 19.75 45.02 39.63
N GLY A 148 20.03 44.46 40.81
CA GLY A 148 19.14 44.55 41.97
C GLY A 148 19.46 43.58 43.12
N ALA A 149 20.18 44.09 44.13
CA ALA A 149 20.63 43.40 45.35
C ALA A 149 19.52 42.81 46.28
N ARG A 150 19.85 41.72 47.02
CA ARG A 150 19.86 41.64 48.52
C ARG A 150 20.08 40.21 49.08
N VAL A 151 21.25 40.03 49.71
CA VAL A 151 21.61 39.44 51.03
C VAL A 151 20.79 38.28 51.66
N SER A 152 21.47 37.17 51.98
CA SER A 152 21.61 36.47 53.29
C SER A 152 21.98 34.99 53.06
N GLU A 153 23.23 34.55 53.26
CA GLU A 153 23.87 34.08 54.52
C GLU A 153 23.19 32.87 55.22
N ASN A 154 23.84 31.71 55.12
CA ASN A 154 24.32 30.82 56.20
C ASN A 154 24.41 29.37 55.70
N ASP A 155 25.61 28.82 55.54
CA ASP A 155 26.46 28.18 56.56
C ASP A 155 26.19 26.66 56.62
N SER A 156 27.00 25.93 55.83
CA SER A 156 27.83 24.75 56.17
C SER A 156 27.54 23.90 57.45
N PRO A 157 28.27 22.79 57.72
CA PRO A 157 28.82 21.72 56.87
C PRO A 157 28.75 20.32 57.56
N LYS A 158 29.52 19.34 57.03
CA LYS A 158 30.09 18.13 57.66
C LYS A 158 29.26 16.85 57.59
N GLY A 159 29.86 15.67 57.45
CA GLY A 159 31.26 15.24 57.44
C GLY A 159 31.38 14.00 56.53
N SER A 160 32.48 13.85 55.81
CA SER A 160 33.71 13.15 56.24
C SER A 160 33.46 11.64 56.26
N ASP A 161 34.15 10.80 55.50
CA ASP A 161 35.58 10.49 55.55
C ASP A 161 35.83 9.36 54.50
N VAL A 162 37.00 9.07 53.92
CA VAL A 162 38.30 9.73 53.71
C VAL A 162 39.19 8.67 53.00
N LYS A 163 40.02 9.11 52.04
CA LYS A 163 41.33 8.56 51.57
C LYS A 163 41.39 7.11 51.01
N GLU A 164 42.33 6.71 50.14
CA GLU A 164 43.67 7.22 49.76
C GLU A 164 44.05 6.60 48.39
N ILE A 165 44.45 7.40 47.39
CA ILE A 165 45.81 7.56 46.81
C ILE A 165 46.49 6.28 46.30
N GLY A 166 46.76 6.25 44.98
CA GLY A 166 47.75 5.38 44.33
C GLY A 166 47.76 5.53 42.80
N VAL A 167 48.82 6.15 42.24
CA VAL A 167 49.08 6.37 40.80
C VAL A 167 50.23 5.43 40.35
N PRO A 168 50.52 5.24 39.05
CA PRO A 168 50.08 4.19 38.11
C PRO A 168 51.23 3.19 37.78
N PRO A 169 51.14 2.18 36.85
CA PRO A 169 51.24 2.46 35.40
C PRO A 169 50.53 1.48 34.42
N LEU A 170 50.29 1.99 33.20
CA LEU A 170 50.25 1.37 31.87
C LEU A 170 49.75 -0.08 31.69
N SER A 171 48.60 -0.23 31.01
CA SER A 171 48.49 -1.06 29.80
C SER A 171 47.12 -0.98 29.10
N GLN A 172 47.18 -0.64 27.81
CA GLN A 172 46.30 -1.05 26.70
C GLN A 172 44.94 -0.35 26.47
N GLU A 173 44.82 0.14 25.24
CA GLU A 173 43.65 0.73 24.60
C GLU A 173 42.41 -0.17 24.69
N GLY A 174 41.33 0.40 25.21
CA GLY A 174 39.98 -0.18 25.18
C GLY A 174 39.01 0.81 24.59
N ASN A 175 38.65 0.59 23.32
CA ASN A 175 37.62 1.31 22.57
C ASN A 175 36.27 1.26 23.33
N SER A 176 35.82 2.36 23.94
CA SER A 176 34.43 2.46 24.43
C SER A 176 33.53 2.97 23.29
N SER A 177 33.04 2.05 22.47
CA SER A 177 31.89 2.32 21.62
C SER A 177 30.68 2.57 22.51
N LYS A 178 30.18 3.81 22.49
CA LYS A 178 28.91 4.19 23.12
C LYS A 178 27.81 3.36 22.44
N ALA A 179 27.35 2.33 23.13
CA ALA A 179 26.17 1.57 22.74
C ALA A 179 24.96 2.51 22.83
N SER A 180 24.50 2.98 21.68
CA SER A 180 23.22 3.66 21.55
C SER A 180 22.11 2.67 21.91
N ARG A 181 21.49 2.87 23.08
CA ARG A 181 20.26 2.17 23.45
C ARG A 181 19.15 2.66 22.55
N HIS A 182 18.81 1.87 21.55
CA HIS A 182 17.64 2.06 20.70
C HIS A 182 16.38 1.82 21.55
N VAL A 183 15.77 2.89 22.06
CA VAL A 183 14.47 2.80 22.74
C VAL A 183 13.39 2.79 21.66
N GLN A 184 12.90 1.60 21.30
CA GLN A 184 11.79 1.45 20.35
C GLN A 184 10.48 1.88 21.02
N GLY A 185 9.90 2.99 20.56
CA GLY A 185 8.54 3.38 20.93
C GLY A 185 7.50 2.36 20.43
N PRO A 186 6.27 2.36 20.99
CA PRO A 186 5.25 1.39 20.61
C PRO A 186 4.83 1.55 19.13
N PRO A 187 4.59 0.44 18.41
CA PRO A 187 4.15 0.49 17.01
C PRO A 187 2.82 1.24 16.90
N ARG A 188 2.74 2.18 15.95
CA ARG A 188 1.53 2.96 15.70
C ARG A 188 0.75 2.35 14.54
N LEU A 189 -0.59 2.39 14.63
CA LEU A 189 -1.48 1.96 13.56
C LEU A 189 -1.36 2.92 12.35
N GLY A 190 -1.11 2.36 11.18
CA GLY A 190 -1.00 3.13 9.94
C GLY A 190 -0.76 2.24 8.73
N LEU A 191 -1.01 2.76 7.53
CA LEU A 191 -0.91 2.00 6.28
C LEU A 191 0.41 2.30 5.59
N THR A 192 1.14 1.25 5.19
CA THR A 192 2.33 1.36 4.34
C THR A 192 2.00 0.86 2.93
N PHE A 193 2.39 1.63 1.92
CA PHE A 193 2.29 1.27 0.51
C PHE A 193 3.67 1.33 -0.14
N PHE A 194 3.95 0.38 -1.03
CA PHE A 194 5.09 0.45 -1.94
C PHE A 194 4.54 0.75 -3.33
N ILE A 195 4.92 1.91 -3.87
CA ILE A 195 4.44 2.42 -5.14
C ILE A 195 5.62 2.45 -6.10
N ARG A 196 5.40 1.90 -7.29
CA ARG A 196 6.36 2.02 -8.39
C ARG A 196 6.18 3.38 -9.06
N THR A 197 7.26 4.12 -9.25
CA THR A 197 7.25 5.36 -10.02
C THR A 197 7.03 5.01 -11.49
N GLN A 198 5.93 5.49 -12.05
CA GLN A 198 5.64 5.40 -13.48
C GLN A 198 5.28 6.80 -13.99
N ALA A 199 5.22 6.98 -15.31
CA ALA A 199 4.86 8.27 -15.89
C ALA A 199 3.52 8.78 -15.33
N GLY A 200 3.42 10.08 -15.05
CA GLY A 200 2.20 10.73 -14.56
C GLY A 200 2.29 11.11 -13.08
N LEU A 201 1.25 10.81 -12.30
CA LEU A 201 1.15 11.24 -10.90
C LEU A 201 2.25 10.63 -10.02
N THR A 202 2.55 9.34 -10.21
CA THR A 202 3.50 8.62 -9.35
C THR A 202 4.95 9.04 -9.57
N SER A 203 5.31 9.63 -10.72
CA SER A 203 6.66 10.19 -10.94
C SER A 203 6.93 11.47 -10.15
N GLN A 204 5.90 12.14 -9.65
CA GLN A 204 6.05 13.36 -8.84
C GLN A 204 6.15 13.05 -7.34
N LEU A 205 5.77 11.84 -6.91
CA LEU A 205 5.85 11.43 -5.50
C LEU A 205 7.26 11.59 -4.88
N PRO A 206 8.37 11.21 -5.55
CA PRO A 206 9.71 11.37 -4.99
C PRO A 206 10.12 12.82 -4.69
N LEU A 207 9.42 13.81 -5.26
CA LEU A 207 9.73 15.24 -5.09
C LEU A 207 9.19 15.81 -3.76
N HIS A 208 8.36 15.05 -3.05
CA HIS A 208 7.71 15.50 -1.83
C HIS A 208 8.06 14.59 -0.65
N THR A 209 8.23 15.17 0.53
CA THR A 209 8.44 14.43 1.79
C THR A 209 7.13 14.15 2.51
N THR A 210 6.18 15.09 2.44
CA THR A 210 4.84 14.96 3.03
C THR A 210 3.78 15.48 2.07
N LEU A 211 2.71 14.72 1.89
CA LEU A 211 1.54 15.14 1.10
C LEU A 211 0.24 14.84 1.85
N PRO A 212 -0.75 15.73 1.79
CA PRO A 212 -2.09 15.37 2.21
C PRO A 212 -2.69 14.36 1.21
N VAL A 213 -3.33 13.35 1.76
CA VAL A 213 -3.90 12.23 1.02
C VAL A 213 -5.29 11.92 1.58
N LEU A 214 -6.24 11.62 0.71
CA LEU A 214 -7.49 10.99 1.13
C LEU A 214 -7.35 9.49 0.91
N VAL A 215 -7.82 8.70 1.89
CA VAL A 215 -7.71 7.25 1.85
C VAL A 215 -9.09 6.64 1.80
N GLU A 216 -9.37 5.86 0.76
CA GLU A 216 -10.54 4.99 0.71
C GLU A 216 -10.09 3.54 0.88
N SER A 217 -10.28 3.00 2.08
CA SER A 217 -9.80 1.67 2.46
C SER A 217 -10.96 0.68 2.65
N MET A 218 -10.64 -0.61 2.83
CA MET A 218 -11.60 -1.74 2.93
C MET A 218 -12.04 -2.35 1.60
N TYR A 219 -11.19 -2.28 0.57
CA TYR A 219 -11.42 -3.00 -0.67
C TYR A 219 -10.68 -4.32 -0.69
N GLY A 220 -11.33 -5.35 -1.21
CA GLY A 220 -10.79 -6.71 -1.25
C GLY A 220 -11.07 -7.48 0.03
N LYS A 221 -11.55 -8.71 -0.13
CA LYS A 221 -11.41 -9.76 0.89
C LYS A 221 -10.41 -10.74 0.31
N HIS A 222 -9.38 -11.08 1.07
CA HIS A 222 -8.52 -12.19 0.68
C HIS A 222 -9.36 -13.46 0.67
N GLU A 223 -9.27 -14.23 -0.40
CA GLU A 223 -9.91 -15.55 -0.41
C GLU A 223 -9.28 -16.42 0.68
N GLY A 224 -10.11 -17.13 1.45
CA GLY A 224 -9.62 -18.10 2.42
C GLY A 224 -8.90 -19.24 1.71
N LEU A 225 -7.58 -19.28 1.84
CA LEU A 225 -6.73 -20.35 1.28
C LEU A 225 -6.36 -21.40 2.35
N ASP A 226 -6.99 -21.33 3.52
CA ASP A 226 -6.70 -22.19 4.68
C ASP A 226 -6.99 -23.68 4.43
N GLY A 227 -7.81 -23.98 3.41
CA GLY A 227 -8.12 -25.35 2.99
C GLY A 227 -7.02 -26.03 2.18
N TYR A 228 -5.92 -25.35 1.86
CA TYR A 228 -4.80 -25.90 1.11
C TYR A 228 -3.59 -26.11 2.03
N ALA A 229 -2.93 -27.26 1.93
CA ALA A 229 -1.76 -27.54 2.78
C ALA A 229 -0.52 -26.72 2.38
N SER A 230 -0.45 -26.29 1.11
CA SER A 230 0.68 -25.55 0.55
C SER A 230 0.24 -24.31 -0.22
N LEU A 231 0.92 -23.20 0.03
CA LEU A 231 0.75 -21.91 -0.63
C LEU A 231 2.02 -21.54 -1.41
N VAL A 232 1.87 -21.31 -2.71
CA VAL A 232 2.93 -20.84 -3.59
C VAL A 232 2.57 -19.44 -4.06
N CYS A 233 3.34 -18.44 -3.65
CA CYS A 233 3.15 -17.06 -4.10
C CYS A 233 4.19 -16.69 -5.15
N ILE A 234 3.74 -16.11 -6.27
CA ILE A 234 4.59 -15.58 -7.34
C ILE A 234 4.35 -14.08 -7.42
N ALA A 235 5.39 -13.30 -7.14
CA ALA A 235 5.32 -11.85 -7.13
C ALA A 235 6.27 -11.22 -8.14
N GLY A 236 5.85 -10.12 -8.76
CA GLY A 236 6.68 -9.27 -9.61
C GLY A 236 6.72 -7.83 -9.10
N GLY A 237 7.91 -7.32 -8.77
CA GLY A 237 8.09 -5.94 -8.28
C GLY A 237 7.25 -5.64 -7.04
N VAL A 238 6.44 -4.58 -7.08
CA VAL A 238 5.52 -4.21 -5.98
C VAL A 238 4.37 -5.21 -5.75
N GLY A 239 4.09 -6.15 -6.67
CA GLY A 239 3.04 -7.16 -6.50
C GLY A 239 3.23 -8.05 -5.26
N VAL A 240 4.42 -8.06 -4.67
CA VAL A 240 4.68 -8.72 -3.39
C VAL A 240 3.78 -8.21 -2.25
N THR A 241 3.34 -6.95 -2.31
CA THR A 241 2.47 -6.36 -1.27
C THR A 241 1.07 -6.96 -1.30
N ALA A 242 0.58 -7.37 -2.46
CA ALA A 242 -0.72 -8.03 -2.60
C ALA A 242 -0.71 -9.49 -2.10
N VAL A 243 0.43 -10.19 -2.24
CA VAL A 243 0.56 -11.59 -1.79
C VAL A 243 0.97 -11.69 -0.31
N LEU A 244 1.52 -10.63 0.27
CA LEU A 244 2.02 -10.62 1.64
C LEU A 244 0.97 -11.01 2.69
N PRO A 245 -0.28 -10.50 2.66
CA PRO A 245 -1.32 -10.92 3.60
C PRO A 245 -1.62 -12.42 3.53
N TYR A 246 -1.63 -13.01 2.33
CA TYR A 246 -1.81 -14.46 2.16
C TYR A 246 -0.67 -15.24 2.83
N LEU A 247 0.58 -14.79 2.66
CA LEU A 247 1.75 -15.43 3.27
C LEU A 247 1.77 -15.29 4.81
N GLN A 248 1.22 -14.21 5.36
CA GLN A 248 1.22 -13.99 6.81
C GLN A 248 0.16 -14.84 7.52
N VAL A 249 -1.02 -15.00 6.93
CA VAL A 249 -2.16 -15.69 7.55
C VAL A 249 -2.14 -17.20 7.31
N HIS A 250 -1.57 -17.67 6.19
CA HIS A 250 -1.63 -19.07 5.82
C HIS A 250 -0.92 -20.01 6.83
N PRO A 251 -1.61 -21.07 7.33
CA PRO A 251 -1.08 -21.94 8.37
C PRO A 251 -0.12 -23.03 7.87
N GLY A 252 -0.23 -23.42 6.60
CA GLY A 252 0.57 -24.50 6.00
C GLY A 252 1.92 -24.06 5.42
N ALA A 253 2.52 -24.94 4.62
CA ALA A 253 3.80 -24.67 3.96
C ALA A 253 3.64 -23.50 2.97
N LYS A 254 4.51 -22.50 3.07
CA LYS A 254 4.44 -21.29 2.25
C LYS A 254 5.76 -21.00 1.58
N LYS A 255 5.72 -20.72 0.29
CA LYS A 255 6.91 -20.37 -0.49
C LYS A 255 6.63 -19.19 -1.39
N LEU A 256 7.52 -18.19 -1.35
CA LEU A 256 7.45 -16.98 -2.18
C LEU A 256 8.54 -17.02 -3.25
N PHE A 257 8.15 -16.88 -4.51
CA PHE A 257 9.07 -16.58 -5.61
C PHE A 257 8.87 -15.13 -6.03
N TRP A 258 9.92 -14.32 -5.93
CA TRP A 258 9.81 -12.88 -6.14
C TRP A 258 10.81 -12.37 -7.16
N GLY A 259 10.32 -11.86 -8.29
CA GLY A 259 11.13 -11.24 -9.33
C GLY A 259 11.18 -9.72 -9.16
N VAL A 260 12.38 -9.16 -9.08
CA VAL A 260 12.60 -7.73 -8.86
C VAL A 260 13.70 -7.20 -9.77
N ARG A 261 13.59 -5.94 -10.20
CA ARG A 261 14.66 -5.28 -10.97
C ARG A 261 15.85 -4.90 -10.10
N ASN A 262 15.57 -4.28 -8.95
CA ASN A 262 16.57 -3.72 -8.05
C ASN A 262 16.40 -4.27 -6.62
N GLU A 263 17.47 -4.26 -5.84
CA GLU A 263 17.44 -4.75 -4.45
C GLU A 263 16.74 -3.82 -3.45
N GLY A 264 16.48 -2.54 -3.81
CA GLY A 264 15.98 -1.55 -2.85
C GLY A 264 14.71 -1.99 -2.13
N ILE A 265 13.70 -2.44 -2.89
CA ILE A 265 12.44 -2.96 -2.34
C ILE A 265 12.64 -4.25 -1.51
N VAL A 266 13.60 -5.09 -1.88
CA VAL A 266 13.93 -6.32 -1.14
C VAL A 266 14.46 -5.99 0.24
N LYS A 267 15.32 -4.97 0.34
CA LYS A 267 15.85 -4.45 1.61
C LYS A 267 14.74 -3.83 2.44
N ALA A 268 13.86 -3.03 1.83
CA ALA A 268 12.74 -2.39 2.53
C ALA A 268 11.72 -3.39 3.11
N MET A 269 11.49 -4.52 2.43
CA MET A 269 10.55 -5.56 2.88
C MET A 269 11.20 -6.67 3.72
N LYS A 270 12.48 -6.54 4.09
CA LYS A 270 13.23 -7.57 4.84
C LYS A 270 12.53 -7.97 6.14
N ILE A 271 12.01 -6.99 6.88
CA ILE A 271 11.31 -7.19 8.15
C ILE A 271 9.96 -7.87 7.92
N SER A 272 9.16 -7.37 6.97
CA SER A 272 7.83 -7.92 6.67
C SER A 272 7.86 -9.36 6.12
N LEU A 273 8.96 -9.73 5.47
CA LEU A 273 9.20 -11.07 4.91
C LEU A 273 10.10 -11.95 5.78
N GLN A 274 10.28 -11.63 7.06
CA GLN A 274 11.07 -12.44 7.98
C GLN A 274 10.33 -13.74 8.32
N GLY A 275 11.03 -14.87 8.28
CA GLY A 275 10.45 -16.19 8.60
C GLY A 275 9.61 -16.83 7.48
N ILE A 276 9.62 -16.27 6.27
CA ILE A 276 8.95 -16.84 5.08
C ILE A 276 10.01 -17.44 4.17
N ASP A 277 9.81 -18.68 3.71
CA ASP A 277 10.65 -19.29 2.68
C ASP A 277 10.49 -18.53 1.36
N LYS A 278 11.60 -18.00 0.83
CA LYS A 278 11.57 -17.11 -0.33
C LYS A 278 12.78 -17.28 -1.23
N GLU A 279 12.53 -17.26 -2.53
CA GLU A 279 13.54 -17.18 -3.57
C GLU A 279 13.36 -15.86 -4.32
N VAL A 280 14.39 -15.02 -4.30
CA VAL A 280 14.36 -13.68 -4.90
C VAL A 280 15.27 -13.64 -6.12
N PHE A 281 14.70 -13.25 -7.26
CA PHE A 281 15.39 -13.11 -8.53
C PHE A 281 15.59 -11.62 -8.81
N VAL A 282 16.81 -11.12 -8.56
CA VAL A 282 17.15 -9.69 -8.74
C VAL A 282 17.84 -9.51 -10.09
N GLY A 283 17.32 -8.59 -10.91
CA GLY A 283 17.88 -8.25 -12.22
C GLY A 283 17.77 -9.36 -13.29
N THR A 284 17.28 -10.55 -12.93
CA THR A 284 17.15 -11.71 -13.82
C THR A 284 15.68 -12.08 -14.01
N LYS A 285 15.35 -12.58 -15.21
CA LYS A 285 13.99 -13.06 -15.50
C LYS A 285 13.78 -14.41 -14.83
N MET A 286 12.73 -14.52 -14.03
CA MET A 286 12.31 -15.78 -13.42
C MET A 286 11.82 -16.76 -14.49
N VAL A 287 12.35 -17.97 -14.48
CA VAL A 287 11.85 -19.07 -15.34
C VAL A 287 10.64 -19.69 -14.65
N LEU A 288 9.45 -19.18 -14.97
CA LEU A 288 8.21 -19.53 -14.29
C LEU A 288 7.85 -21.01 -14.38
N ARG A 289 8.19 -21.67 -15.50
CA ARG A 289 7.93 -23.10 -15.70
C ARG A 289 8.64 -23.95 -14.64
N ASP A 290 9.96 -23.80 -14.51
CA ASP A 290 10.77 -24.60 -13.60
C ASP A 290 10.38 -24.35 -12.14
N VAL A 291 10.10 -23.08 -11.81
CA VAL A 291 9.63 -22.65 -10.49
C VAL A 291 8.30 -23.30 -10.15
N LEU A 292 7.31 -23.23 -11.05
CA LEU A 292 5.98 -23.80 -10.83
C LEU A 292 6.01 -25.32 -10.81
N GLU A 293 6.72 -25.96 -11.75
CA GLU A 293 6.85 -27.41 -11.78
C GLU A 293 7.55 -27.93 -10.52
N GLY A 294 8.64 -27.30 -10.08
CA GLY A 294 9.34 -27.66 -8.85
C GLY A 294 8.51 -27.42 -7.58
N ALA A 295 7.80 -26.30 -7.50
CA ALA A 295 6.96 -25.98 -6.34
C ALA A 295 5.73 -26.90 -6.26
N LEU A 296 5.07 -27.13 -7.39
CA LEU A 296 3.91 -28.03 -7.47
C LEU A 296 4.34 -29.48 -7.27
N PHE A 297 5.51 -29.92 -7.78
CA PHE A 297 6.00 -31.29 -7.56
C PHE A 297 6.15 -31.61 -6.07
N LYS A 298 6.69 -30.68 -5.29
CA LYS A 298 6.87 -30.82 -3.84
C LYS A 298 5.57 -30.82 -3.04
N ALA A 299 4.47 -30.40 -3.64
CA ALA A 299 3.21 -30.35 -2.94
C ALA A 299 2.57 -31.73 -2.76
N GLY A 300 2.08 -31.96 -1.54
CA GLY A 300 1.38 -33.17 -1.14
C GLY A 300 0.00 -33.34 -1.78
N PRO A 301 -0.70 -34.44 -1.47
CA PRO A 301 -2.04 -34.74 -1.98
C PRO A 301 -3.12 -33.75 -1.50
N ASP A 302 -2.86 -33.02 -0.41
CA ASP A 302 -3.80 -32.10 0.23
C ASP A 302 -4.01 -30.77 -0.50
N GLY A 303 -3.49 -30.66 -1.74
CA GLY A 303 -3.73 -29.55 -2.64
C GLY A 303 -2.81 -28.34 -2.47
N VAL A 304 -2.77 -27.50 -3.51
CA VAL A 304 -1.95 -26.28 -3.58
C VAL A 304 -2.80 -25.09 -3.97
N ALA A 305 -2.60 -23.99 -3.26
CA ALA A 305 -2.99 -22.67 -3.73
C ALA A 305 -1.79 -21.94 -4.37
N VAL A 306 -1.96 -21.46 -5.59
CA VAL A 306 -1.01 -20.59 -6.29
C VAL A 306 -1.58 -19.18 -6.32
N VAL A 307 -0.87 -18.21 -5.76
CA VAL A 307 -1.26 -16.79 -5.80
C VAL A 307 -0.25 -16.03 -6.66
N VAL A 308 -0.71 -15.32 -7.67
CA VAL A 308 0.15 -14.51 -8.55
C VAL A 308 -0.21 -13.03 -8.49
N SER A 309 0.80 -12.17 -8.35
CA SER A 309 0.64 -10.72 -8.46
C SER A 309 1.83 -10.06 -9.13
N GLY A 310 1.61 -9.33 -10.22
CA GLY A 310 2.70 -8.71 -10.98
C GLY A 310 2.26 -8.18 -12.33
N PRO A 311 3.22 -7.93 -13.25
CA PRO A 311 2.92 -7.51 -14.61
C PRO A 311 1.97 -8.48 -15.33
N THR A 312 1.08 -7.96 -16.17
CA THR A 312 0.07 -8.75 -16.90
C THR A 312 0.66 -9.94 -17.65
N ALA A 313 1.77 -9.74 -18.37
CA ALA A 313 2.45 -10.81 -19.09
C ALA A 313 2.91 -11.96 -18.17
N MET A 314 3.35 -11.64 -16.94
CA MET A 314 3.76 -12.64 -15.95
C MET A 314 2.54 -13.38 -15.39
N ALA A 315 1.46 -12.66 -15.04
CA ALA A 315 0.23 -13.25 -14.53
C ALA A 315 -0.42 -14.19 -15.56
N ASP A 316 -0.47 -13.77 -16.82
CA ASP A 316 -0.98 -14.58 -17.93
C ASP A 316 -0.12 -15.85 -18.15
N GLU A 317 1.21 -15.72 -18.11
CA GLU A 317 2.13 -16.86 -18.22
C GLU A 317 1.91 -17.88 -17.09
N VAL A 318 1.78 -17.41 -15.83
CA VAL A 318 1.45 -18.28 -14.68
C VAL A 318 0.08 -18.96 -14.88
N ARG A 319 -0.93 -18.21 -15.35
CA ARG A 319 -2.28 -18.76 -15.59
C ARG A 319 -2.26 -19.90 -16.58
N VAL A 320 -1.52 -19.74 -17.68
CA VAL A 320 -1.35 -20.78 -18.71
C VAL A 320 -0.60 -21.99 -18.15
N LEU A 321 0.53 -21.76 -17.45
CA LEU A 321 1.35 -22.85 -16.91
C LEU A 321 0.62 -23.67 -15.85
N VAL A 322 -0.07 -23.03 -14.91
CA VAL A 322 -0.85 -23.73 -13.88
C VAL A 322 -1.96 -24.57 -14.52
N SER A 323 -2.62 -24.04 -15.55
CA SER A 323 -3.65 -24.78 -16.31
C SER A 323 -3.06 -25.98 -17.05
N GLU A 324 -1.87 -25.84 -17.63
CA GLU A 324 -1.17 -26.93 -18.32
C GLU A 324 -0.72 -28.03 -17.36
N ILE A 325 -0.12 -27.66 -16.23
CA ILE A 325 0.35 -28.60 -15.20
C ILE A 325 -0.83 -29.34 -14.56
N GLY A 326 -1.92 -28.63 -14.27
CA GLY A 326 -3.15 -29.24 -13.74
C GLY A 326 -3.74 -30.30 -14.68
N LYS A 327 -3.70 -30.07 -16.00
CA LYS A 327 -4.17 -31.05 -17.00
C LYS A 327 -3.29 -32.30 -17.07
N ARG A 328 -1.97 -32.16 -16.93
CA ARG A 328 -1.01 -33.27 -17.04
C ARG A 328 -0.94 -34.13 -15.78
N GLY A 329 -1.13 -33.53 -14.61
CA GLY A 329 -0.69 -34.10 -13.33
C GLY A 329 -1.67 -35.02 -12.61
N GLY A 330 -2.91 -35.24 -13.07
CA GLY A 330 -3.93 -36.00 -12.31
C GLY A 330 -4.19 -35.45 -10.89
N ARG A 331 -3.67 -34.26 -10.57
CA ARG A 331 -3.77 -33.60 -9.28
C ARG A 331 -5.06 -32.81 -9.26
N ASN A 332 -6.03 -33.30 -8.52
CA ASN A 332 -7.40 -32.78 -8.55
C ASN A 332 -7.61 -31.51 -7.69
N ASN A 333 -6.58 -30.94 -7.05
CA ASN A 333 -6.76 -29.84 -6.12
C ASN A 333 -5.69 -28.74 -6.23
N ILE A 334 -5.61 -28.08 -7.40
CA ILE A 334 -4.81 -26.86 -7.57
C ILE A 334 -5.77 -25.68 -7.72
N LYS A 335 -5.60 -24.65 -6.89
CA LYS A 335 -6.34 -23.39 -7.01
C LYS A 335 -5.41 -22.27 -7.41
N LEU A 336 -5.80 -21.50 -8.42
CA LEU A 336 -5.10 -20.30 -8.84
C LEU A 336 -5.89 -19.07 -8.38
N VAL A 337 -5.21 -18.14 -7.73
CA VAL A 337 -5.70 -16.82 -7.39
C VAL A 337 -4.80 -15.79 -8.07
N GLU A 338 -5.40 -14.88 -8.81
CA GLU A 338 -4.68 -13.81 -9.47
C GLU A 338 -5.06 -12.46 -8.85
N GLU A 339 -4.07 -11.80 -8.27
CA GLU A 339 -4.15 -10.45 -7.75
C GLU A 339 -3.46 -9.52 -8.75
N SER A 340 -4.16 -9.20 -9.85
CA SER A 340 -3.66 -8.28 -10.87
C SER A 340 -4.45 -6.95 -10.86
N PHE A 341 -3.70 -5.84 -10.93
CA PHE A 341 -4.25 -4.48 -11.04
C PHE A 341 -4.01 -3.96 -12.45
N ALA A 342 -4.60 -4.62 -13.45
CA ALA A 342 -4.59 -4.14 -14.82
C ALA A 342 -5.86 -3.32 -15.06
N TRP A 343 -5.71 -2.02 -15.32
CA TRP A 343 -6.79 -1.17 -15.81
C TRP A 343 -6.44 -0.58 -17.19
#